data_AF-A0A1Y3BJC9-F1
#
_entry.id   AF-A0A1Y3BJC9-F1
#
_cell.length_a   1.000
_cell.length_b   1.000
_cell.length_c   1.000
_cell.angle_alpha   90.00
_cell.angle_beta   90.00
_cell.angle_gamma   90.00
#
_symmetry.space_group_name_H-M   'P 1'
#
loop_
_entity.id
_entity.type
_entity.pdbx_description
1 polymer ?
#
loop_
_entity_poly.entity_id
_entity_poly.type
_entity_poly.pdbx_seq_one_letter_code
_entity_poly.pdbx_strand_id
1 'polypeptide(L)'
;KEKLKQDIDKLKSRYENDKSNDLNEQNESVLLAMKKLKAFENQMVGGEKANDAELKEKRARKKKIAEAKMNAISEALSQLNDDDKVLLKAYGDITEELRAKSMLMKKAKRRIQQLEQEVDDLQAEFESERTDYLETIRRLQEQMKLLSQILDKVQPLLKSECNYSNLIKIKEDAIWDENLQQWILPNVSFGRIRLPPASQQQQQQPIPPTAKSTNKQSSPDNRREITPTRLYRPDSPNLIFDSDIIDSQSNNTDLNGGYNNEDKLLRKLENSQSDDIVTNYLMPKRRQQLLNTLYKLKLSKLCFVNEILIIKTNEKENIFQMHPN
;
A
#
# COMPACT_ATOMS: atom_id res chain seq x y z
N LYS A 1 -52.64 48.27 64.89
CA LYS A 1 -51.24 48.67 65.20
C LYS A 1 -50.48 47.57 65.94
N GLU A 2 -51.05 46.97 67.00
CA GLU A 2 -50.39 45.92 67.79
C GLU A 2 -50.12 44.62 67.02
N LYS A 3 -51.07 44.17 66.19
CA LYS A 3 -50.89 43.00 65.33
C LYS A 3 -49.73 43.16 64.33
N LEU A 4 -49.60 44.35 63.75
CA LEU A 4 -48.50 44.69 62.84
C LEU A 4 -47.14 44.64 63.54
N LYS A 5 -47.08 45.06 64.81
CA LYS A 5 -45.85 45.03 65.62
C LYS A 5 -45.43 43.59 65.93
N GLN A 6 -46.38 42.73 66.31
CA GLN A 6 -46.12 41.30 66.52
C GLN A 6 -45.65 40.60 65.24
N ASP A 7 -46.21 40.95 64.09
CA ASP A 7 -45.81 40.37 62.81
C ASP A 7 -44.41 40.82 62.38
N ILE A 8 -44.03 42.09 62.64
CA ILE A 8 -42.67 42.61 62.42
C ILE A 8 -41.66 41.91 63.33
N ASP A 9 -41.97 41.75 64.61
CA ASP A 9 -41.08 41.09 65.57
C ASP A 9 -40.89 39.60 65.21
N LYS A 10 -41.97 38.92 64.78
CA LYS A 10 -41.89 37.54 64.26
C LYS A 10 -41.05 37.45 62.98
N LEU A 11 -41.19 38.40 62.05
CA LEU A 11 -40.38 38.42 60.83
C LEU A 11 -38.90 38.65 61.15
N LYS A 12 -38.61 39.55 62.10
CA LYS A 12 -37.25 39.86 62.53
C LYS A 12 -36.59 38.67 63.21
N SER A 13 -37.29 37.97 64.11
CA SER A 13 -36.78 36.75 64.73
C SER A 13 -36.54 35.62 63.71
N ARG A 14 -37.38 35.50 62.67
CA ARG A 14 -37.13 34.54 61.58
C ARG A 14 -35.90 34.92 60.77
N TYR A 15 -35.75 36.18 60.38
CA TYR A 15 -34.61 36.64 59.60
C TYR A 15 -33.27 36.51 60.35
N GLU A 16 -33.23 36.84 61.64
CA GLU A 16 -32.03 36.66 62.48
C GLU A 16 -31.69 35.18 62.65
N ASN A 17 -32.69 34.31 62.85
CA ASN A 17 -32.47 32.87 62.92
C ASN A 17 -31.97 32.32 61.58
N ASP A 18 -32.59 32.67 60.47
CA ASP A 18 -32.20 32.22 59.12
C ASP A 18 -30.78 32.71 58.77
N LYS A 19 -30.42 33.94 59.12
CA LYS A 19 -29.06 34.48 58.92
C LYS A 19 -28.01 33.81 59.79
N SER A 20 -28.36 33.46 61.03
CA SER A 20 -27.47 32.71 61.92
C SER A 20 -27.26 31.27 61.44
N ASN A 21 -28.29 30.65 60.87
CA ASN A 21 -28.21 29.33 60.26
C ASN A 21 -27.36 29.35 58.98
N ASP A 22 -27.55 30.34 58.10
CA ASP A 22 -26.75 30.50 56.88
C ASP A 22 -25.25 30.66 57.20
N LEU A 23 -24.90 31.49 58.19
CA LEU A 23 -23.50 31.66 58.60
C LEU A 23 -22.90 30.38 59.19
N ASN A 24 -23.70 29.61 59.92
CA ASN A 24 -23.26 28.34 60.50
C ASN A 24 -23.08 27.27 59.41
N GLU A 25 -24.00 27.18 58.45
CA GLU A 25 -23.92 26.29 57.29
C GLU A 25 -22.73 26.62 56.37
N GLN A 26 -22.44 27.91 56.15
CA GLN A 26 -21.27 28.34 55.39
C GLN A 26 -19.96 27.98 56.10
N ASN A 27 -19.89 28.18 57.42
CA ASN A 27 -18.71 27.81 58.21
C ASN A 27 -18.51 26.28 58.25
N GLU A 28 -19.59 25.51 58.33
CA GLU A 28 -19.55 24.06 58.30
C GLU A 28 -19.11 23.54 56.92
N SER A 29 -19.59 24.15 55.84
CA SER A 29 -19.17 23.86 54.46
C SER A 29 -17.68 24.12 54.23
N VAL A 30 -17.16 25.26 54.71
CA VAL A 30 -15.73 25.60 54.61
C VAL A 30 -14.87 24.62 55.41
N LEU A 31 -15.30 24.25 56.61
CA LEU A 31 -14.60 23.27 57.45
C LEU A 31 -14.61 21.88 56.80
N LEU A 32 -15.74 21.48 56.21
CA LEU A 32 -15.88 20.21 55.47
C LEU A 32 -14.97 20.19 54.23
N ALA A 33 -14.92 21.29 53.48
CA ALA A 33 -14.03 21.45 52.33
C ALA A 33 -12.56 21.35 52.75
N MET A 34 -12.16 22.01 53.85
CA MET A 34 -10.79 21.95 54.37
C MET A 34 -10.42 20.52 54.83
N LYS A 35 -11.33 19.83 55.52
CA LYS A 35 -11.14 18.43 55.94
C LYS A 35 -11.00 17.50 54.73
N LYS A 36 -11.79 17.74 53.68
CA LYS A 36 -11.73 16.99 52.42
C LYS A 36 -10.42 17.24 51.66
N LEU A 37 -9.94 18.48 51.61
CA LEU A 37 -8.64 18.82 51.03
C LEU A 37 -7.48 18.14 51.78
N LYS A 38 -7.52 18.14 53.12
CA LYS A 38 -6.52 17.44 53.94
C LYS A 38 -6.56 15.92 53.76
N ALA A 39 -7.74 15.34 53.57
CA ALA A 39 -7.88 13.93 53.25
C ALA A 39 -7.30 13.61 51.86
N PHE A 40 -7.54 14.47 50.86
CA PHE A 40 -6.92 14.32 49.53
C PHE A 40 -5.40 14.46 49.57
N GLU A 41 -4.86 15.42 50.33
CA GLU A 41 -3.42 15.59 50.53
C GLU A 41 -2.77 14.31 51.09
N ASN A 42 -3.39 13.71 52.12
CA ASN A 42 -2.91 12.47 52.71
C ASN A 42 -3.05 11.25 51.79
N GLN A 43 -4.10 11.20 50.96
CA GLN A 43 -4.34 10.11 50.00
C GLN A 43 -3.46 10.22 48.74
N MET A 44 -2.94 11.41 48.43
CA MET A 44 -2.04 11.61 47.31
C MET A 44 -0.66 10.99 47.61
N VAL A 45 -0.06 10.37 46.58
CA VAL A 45 1.23 9.66 46.71
C VAL A 45 2.31 10.61 47.23
N GLY A 46 2.67 10.46 48.52
CA GLY A 46 3.72 11.23 49.18
C GLY A 46 3.26 12.12 50.36
N GLY A 47 1.96 12.33 50.57
CA GLY A 47 1.44 13.15 51.68
C GLY A 47 1.47 12.47 53.04
N GLU A 48 1.12 11.18 53.11
CA GLU A 48 1.02 10.39 54.36
C GLU A 48 2.32 10.36 55.19
N LYS A 49 3.49 10.49 54.55
CA LYS A 49 4.82 10.46 55.19
C LYS A 49 5.59 11.78 55.11
N ALA A 50 4.90 12.89 54.83
CA ALA A 50 5.54 14.20 54.67
C ALA A 50 6.26 14.69 55.95
N ASN A 51 5.71 14.39 57.12
CA ASN A 51 6.26 14.76 58.44
C ASN A 51 7.05 13.63 59.12
N ASP A 52 7.35 12.55 58.42
CA ASP A 52 8.14 11.45 58.97
C ASP A 52 9.61 11.89 59.11
N ALA A 53 10.00 12.17 60.35
CA ALA A 53 11.34 12.65 60.71
C ALA A 53 12.42 11.62 60.35
N GLU A 54 12.12 10.32 60.44
CA GLU A 54 13.06 9.24 60.12
C GLU A 54 13.34 9.18 58.62
N LEU A 55 12.31 9.33 57.77
CA LEU A 55 12.47 9.42 56.32
C LEU A 55 13.27 10.65 55.90
N LYS A 56 13.07 11.79 56.57
CA LYS A 56 13.84 13.01 56.34
C LYS A 56 15.30 12.82 56.70
N GLU A 57 15.60 12.22 57.86
CA GLU A 57 16.96 11.91 58.28
C GLU A 57 17.63 10.89 57.35
N LYS A 58 16.91 9.84 56.93
CA LYS A 58 17.41 8.85 55.98
C LYS A 58 17.75 9.46 54.62
N ARG A 59 16.92 10.38 54.12
CA ARG A 59 17.22 11.16 52.90
C ARG A 59 18.44 12.06 53.10
N ALA A 60 18.52 12.77 54.23
CA ALA A 60 19.65 13.63 54.56
C ALA A 60 20.97 12.84 54.66
N ARG A 61 20.93 11.66 55.29
CA ARG A 61 22.07 10.75 55.38
C ARG A 61 22.51 10.25 54.01
N LYS A 62 21.57 9.82 53.15
CA LYS A 62 21.87 9.41 51.77
C LYS A 62 22.48 10.55 50.95
N LYS A 63 21.92 11.77 51.09
CA LYS A 63 22.45 12.98 50.45
C LYS A 63 23.88 13.26 50.90
N LYS A 64 24.15 13.27 52.21
CA LYS A 64 25.49 13.49 52.77
C LYS A 64 26.52 12.45 52.31
N ILE A 65 26.12 11.18 52.21
CA ILE A 65 27.00 10.12 51.69
C ILE A 65 27.28 10.34 50.20
N ALA A 66 26.28 10.71 49.40
CA ALA A 66 26.46 10.99 47.98
C ALA A 66 27.37 12.21 47.76
N GLU A 67 27.19 13.28 48.54
CA GLU A 67 28.03 14.48 48.52
C GLU A 67 29.47 14.16 48.93
N ALA A 68 29.68 13.39 50.01
CA ALA A 68 31.01 12.96 50.42
C ALA A 68 31.72 12.13 49.33
N LYS A 69 30.98 11.24 48.65
CA LYS A 69 31.52 10.47 47.52
C LYS A 69 31.85 11.37 46.33
N MET A 70 30.98 12.31 45.99
CA MET A 70 31.20 13.24 44.88
C MET A 70 32.43 14.12 45.14
N ASN A 71 32.58 14.61 46.37
CA ASN A 71 33.74 15.40 46.79
C ASN A 71 35.02 14.57 46.75
N ALA A 72 35.00 13.32 47.24
CA ALA A 72 36.16 12.43 47.16
C ALA A 72 36.58 12.14 45.71
N ILE A 73 35.62 11.97 44.79
CA ILE A 73 35.89 11.81 43.36
C ILE A 73 36.46 13.10 42.76
N SER A 74 35.88 14.26 43.09
CA SER A 74 36.36 15.56 42.63
C SER A 74 37.79 15.85 43.09
N GLU A 75 38.10 15.51 44.35
CA GLU A 75 39.42 15.67 44.92
C GLU A 75 40.43 14.74 44.23
N ALA A 76 40.09 13.46 44.05
CA ALA A 76 40.91 12.52 43.30
C ALA A 76 41.17 12.98 41.85
N LEU A 77 40.16 13.53 41.17
CA LEU A 77 40.31 14.10 39.82
C LEU A 77 41.17 15.37 39.80
N SER A 78 41.15 16.17 40.87
CA SER A 78 41.98 17.38 40.97
C SER A 78 43.46 17.07 41.15
N GLN A 79 43.79 15.94 41.80
CA GLN A 79 45.16 15.46 42.05
C GLN A 79 45.82 14.86 40.80
N LEU A 80 45.06 14.55 39.75
CA LEU A 80 45.60 14.06 38.48
C LEU A 80 46.35 15.18 37.74
N ASN A 81 47.43 14.81 37.04
CA ASN A 81 48.13 15.70 36.15
C ASN A 81 47.23 16.10 34.96
N ASP A 82 47.56 17.21 34.30
CA ASP A 82 46.77 17.68 33.16
C ASP A 82 46.80 16.68 31.99
N ASP A 83 47.92 15.99 31.77
CA ASP A 83 48.04 14.91 30.78
C ASP A 83 47.10 13.72 31.08
N ASP A 84 46.99 13.32 32.36
CA ASP A 84 46.10 12.23 32.80
C ASP A 84 44.62 12.61 32.64
N LYS A 85 44.27 13.88 32.87
CA LYS A 85 42.92 14.42 32.66
C LYS A 85 42.55 14.43 31.18
N VAL A 86 43.47 14.85 30.31
CA VAL A 86 43.28 14.84 28.85
C VAL A 86 43.09 13.40 28.35
N LEU A 87 43.89 12.47 28.87
CA LEU A 87 43.80 11.05 28.53
C LEU A 87 42.45 10.44 28.98
N LEU A 88 42.01 10.70 30.22
CA LEU A 88 40.73 10.21 30.74
C LEU A 88 39.54 10.73 29.91
N LYS A 89 39.60 12.01 29.50
CA LYS A 89 38.61 12.61 28.61
C LYS A 89 38.61 11.93 27.24
N ALA A 90 39.79 11.73 26.63
CA ALA A 90 39.91 11.05 25.35
C ALA A 90 39.36 9.61 25.41
N TYR A 91 39.58 8.87 26.50
CA TYR A 91 38.96 7.56 26.70
C TYR A 91 37.45 7.64 26.85
N GLY A 92 36.93 8.64 27.58
CA GLY A 92 35.49 8.90 27.66
C GLY A 92 34.87 9.16 26.28
N ASP A 93 35.48 10.06 25.50
CA ASP A 93 35.02 10.41 24.15
C ASP A 93 35.08 9.21 23.19
N ILE A 94 36.18 8.43 23.20
CA ILE A 94 36.33 7.23 22.38
C ILE A 94 35.32 6.14 22.75
N THR A 95 35.08 5.92 24.05
CA THR A 95 34.12 4.90 24.50
C THR A 95 32.69 5.27 24.18
N GLU A 96 32.33 6.56 24.29
CA GLU A 96 31.01 7.06 23.90
C GLU A 96 30.82 6.98 22.38
N GLU A 97 31.83 7.37 21.58
CA GLU A 97 31.79 7.24 20.13
C GLU A 97 31.63 5.77 19.70
N LEU A 98 32.39 4.87 20.32
CA LEU A 98 32.30 3.42 20.07
C LEU A 98 30.91 2.89 20.41
N ARG A 99 30.30 3.38 21.51
CA ARG A 99 28.93 3.03 21.92
C ARG A 99 27.91 3.53 20.90
N ALA A 100 28.03 4.78 20.45
CA ALA A 100 27.15 5.39 19.46
C ALA A 100 27.21 4.64 18.12
N LYS A 101 28.42 4.35 17.62
CA LYS A 101 28.64 3.56 16.40
C LYS A 101 28.08 2.15 16.54
N SER A 102 28.31 1.49 17.68
CA SER A 102 27.76 0.16 17.95
C SER A 102 26.22 0.14 17.98
N MET A 103 25.58 1.18 18.54
CA MET A 103 24.13 1.32 18.49
C MET A 103 23.61 1.52 17.06
N LEU A 104 24.26 2.38 16.27
CA LEU A 104 23.87 2.62 14.88
C LEU A 104 24.02 1.35 14.03
N MET A 105 25.11 0.61 14.21
CA MET A 105 25.31 -0.68 13.54
C MET A 105 24.22 -1.70 13.91
N LYS A 106 23.86 -1.80 15.20
CA LYS A 106 22.76 -2.68 15.65
C LYS A 106 21.43 -2.26 15.04
N LYS A 107 21.15 -0.96 14.94
CA LYS A 107 19.93 -0.44 14.31
C LYS A 107 19.90 -0.76 12.81
N ALA A 108 21.01 -0.56 12.10
CA ALA A 108 21.14 -0.91 10.69
C ALA A 108 20.94 -2.42 10.46
N LYS A 109 21.58 -3.28 11.28
CA LYS A 109 21.38 -4.74 11.20
C LYS A 109 19.92 -5.15 11.39
N ARG A 110 19.23 -4.57 12.38
CA ARG A 110 17.79 -4.82 12.58
C ARG A 110 16.96 -4.36 11.38
N ARG A 111 17.33 -3.23 10.77
CA ARG A 111 16.63 -2.74 9.58
C ARG A 111 16.84 -3.65 8.39
N ILE A 112 18.07 -4.15 8.20
CA ILE A 112 18.38 -5.15 7.16
C ILE A 112 17.54 -6.40 7.38
N GLN A 113 17.54 -6.97 8.58
CA GLN A 113 16.73 -8.16 8.89
C GLN A 113 15.23 -7.96 8.66
N GLN A 114 14.70 -6.78 9.00
CA GLN A 114 13.30 -6.45 8.72
C GLN A 114 13.01 -6.36 7.22
N LEU A 115 13.94 -5.78 6.45
CA LEU A 115 13.81 -5.68 5.01
C LEU A 115 13.95 -7.04 4.33
N GLU A 116 14.88 -7.87 4.77
CA GLU A 116 15.04 -9.26 4.30
C GLU A 116 13.75 -10.04 4.54
N GLN A 117 13.18 -9.96 5.75
CA GLN A 117 11.88 -10.57 6.04
C GLN A 117 10.76 -10.00 5.15
N GLU A 118 10.75 -8.69 4.90
CA GLU A 118 9.76 -8.08 4.01
C GLU A 118 9.90 -8.57 2.56
N VAL A 119 11.12 -8.78 2.07
CA VAL A 119 11.36 -9.39 0.77
C VAL A 119 10.88 -10.83 0.74
N ASP A 120 11.19 -11.63 1.75
CA ASP A 120 10.76 -13.03 1.84
C ASP A 120 9.23 -13.15 1.89
N ASP A 121 8.57 -12.31 2.69
CA ASP A 121 7.11 -12.24 2.78
C ASP A 121 6.48 -11.89 1.42
N LEU A 122 7.06 -10.89 0.72
CA LEU A 122 6.60 -10.50 -0.60
C LEU A 122 6.78 -11.63 -1.61
N GLN A 123 7.94 -12.31 -1.60
CA GLN A 123 8.22 -13.40 -2.51
C GLN A 123 7.29 -14.60 -2.26
N ALA A 124 7.00 -14.93 -1.01
CA ALA A 124 6.02 -15.95 -0.67
C ALA A 124 4.60 -15.57 -1.14
N GLU A 125 4.20 -14.30 -0.98
CA GLU A 125 2.91 -13.79 -1.52
C GLU A 125 2.87 -13.95 -3.04
N PHE A 126 3.92 -13.54 -3.75
CA PHE A 126 4.04 -13.70 -5.21
C PHE A 126 3.94 -15.15 -5.67
N GLU A 127 4.63 -16.07 -5.00
CA GLU A 127 4.64 -17.49 -5.36
C GLU A 127 3.28 -18.13 -5.14
N SER A 128 2.59 -17.76 -4.05
CA SER A 128 1.22 -18.20 -3.78
C SER A 128 0.26 -17.70 -4.86
N GLU A 129 0.26 -16.40 -5.17
CA GLU A 129 -0.63 -15.83 -6.18
C GLU A 129 -0.34 -16.39 -7.57
N ARG A 130 0.93 -16.58 -7.93
CA ARG A 130 1.33 -17.25 -9.18
C ARG A 130 0.72 -18.65 -9.26
N THR A 131 0.76 -19.40 -8.17
CA THR A 131 0.19 -20.74 -8.12
C THR A 131 -1.32 -20.72 -8.32
N ASP A 132 -2.02 -19.81 -7.66
CA ASP A 132 -3.47 -19.64 -7.80
C ASP A 132 -3.87 -19.23 -9.23
N TYR A 133 -3.10 -18.34 -9.87
CA TYR A 133 -3.32 -17.97 -11.27
C TYR A 133 -3.14 -19.16 -12.21
N LEU A 134 -2.06 -19.93 -12.04
CA LEU A 134 -1.83 -21.13 -12.85
C LEU A 134 -2.93 -22.16 -12.66
N GLU A 135 -3.44 -22.31 -11.43
CA GLU A 135 -4.55 -23.22 -11.14
C GLU A 135 -5.86 -22.76 -11.79
N THR A 136 -6.13 -21.45 -11.78
CA THR A 136 -7.26 -20.86 -12.49
C THR A 136 -7.18 -21.15 -13.98
N ILE A 137 -6.01 -20.97 -14.60
CA ILE A 137 -5.79 -21.27 -16.02
C ILE A 137 -6.04 -22.76 -16.30
N ARG A 138 -5.52 -23.68 -15.46
CA ARG A 138 -5.77 -25.12 -15.62
C ARG A 138 -7.27 -25.43 -15.57
N ARG A 139 -7.98 -24.89 -14.58
CA ARG A 139 -9.42 -25.10 -14.45
C ARG A 139 -10.21 -24.55 -15.64
N LEU A 140 -9.83 -23.37 -16.14
CA LEU A 140 -10.44 -22.81 -17.35
C LEU A 140 -10.16 -23.68 -18.58
N GLN A 141 -8.93 -24.20 -18.72
CA GLN A 141 -8.58 -25.12 -19.80
C GLN A 141 -9.37 -26.44 -19.73
N GLU A 142 -9.58 -26.99 -18.52
CA GLU A 142 -10.44 -28.15 -18.31
C GLU A 142 -11.88 -27.88 -18.73
N GLN A 143 -12.44 -26.73 -18.32
CA GLN A 143 -13.79 -26.32 -18.72
C GLN A 143 -13.91 -26.13 -20.24
N MET A 144 -12.92 -25.49 -20.88
CA MET A 144 -12.91 -25.34 -22.36
C MET A 144 -12.85 -26.69 -23.06
N LYS A 145 -12.03 -27.63 -22.57
CA LYS A 145 -11.97 -29.00 -23.12
C LYS A 145 -13.30 -29.72 -22.97
N LEU A 146 -13.94 -29.64 -21.81
CA LEU A 146 -15.27 -30.22 -21.58
C LEU A 146 -16.31 -29.66 -22.54
N LEU A 147 -16.37 -28.33 -22.69
CA LEU A 147 -17.30 -27.69 -23.61
C LEU A 147 -17.04 -28.10 -25.07
N SER A 148 -15.77 -28.20 -25.48
CA SER A 148 -15.41 -28.72 -26.81
C SER A 148 -15.88 -30.16 -27.01
N GLN A 149 -15.67 -31.04 -26.03
CA GLN A 149 -16.11 -32.43 -26.12
C GLN A 149 -17.63 -32.57 -26.19
N ILE A 150 -18.37 -31.78 -25.41
CA ILE A 150 -19.84 -31.74 -25.48
C ILE A 150 -20.27 -31.27 -26.88
N LEU A 151 -19.65 -30.21 -27.39
CA LEU A 151 -19.95 -29.69 -28.71
C LEU A 151 -19.69 -30.72 -29.81
N ASP A 152 -18.58 -31.47 -29.75
CA ASP A 152 -18.25 -32.54 -30.71
C ASP A 152 -19.31 -33.66 -30.72
N LYS A 153 -19.97 -33.91 -29.58
CA LYS A 153 -21.07 -34.88 -29.48
C LYS A 153 -22.41 -34.32 -29.95
N VAL A 154 -22.67 -33.04 -29.69
CA VAL A 154 -23.93 -32.37 -30.02
C VAL A 154 -23.97 -31.95 -31.50
N GLN A 155 -22.86 -31.46 -32.07
CA GLN A 155 -22.76 -30.97 -33.44
C GLN A 155 -23.38 -31.92 -34.49
N PRO A 156 -23.06 -33.23 -34.52
CA PRO A 156 -23.64 -34.14 -35.52
C PRO A 156 -25.14 -34.39 -35.35
N LEU A 157 -25.73 -34.02 -34.20
CA LEU A 157 -27.17 -34.13 -33.95
C LEU A 157 -27.95 -32.94 -34.55
N LEU A 158 -27.28 -31.85 -34.94
CA LEU A 158 -27.93 -30.73 -35.61
C LEU A 158 -28.30 -31.09 -37.05
N LYS A 159 -29.46 -30.59 -37.50
CA LYS A 159 -29.91 -30.74 -38.89
C LYS A 159 -28.91 -30.11 -39.85
N SER A 160 -28.63 -30.79 -40.97
CA SER A 160 -27.67 -30.34 -42.01
C SER A 160 -28.00 -28.97 -42.60
N GLU A 161 -29.28 -28.55 -42.55
CA GLU A 161 -29.73 -27.24 -43.06
C GLU A 161 -29.49 -26.08 -42.08
N CYS A 162 -28.99 -26.34 -40.86
CA CYS A 162 -28.69 -25.31 -39.87
C CYS A 162 -27.27 -24.77 -40.09
N ASN A 163 -27.10 -23.44 -40.05
CA ASN A 163 -25.77 -22.82 -40.10
C ASN A 163 -24.81 -23.31 -39.01
N TYR A 164 -25.34 -23.69 -37.84
CA TYR A 164 -24.57 -24.26 -36.72
C TYR A 164 -24.08 -25.70 -36.93
N SER A 165 -24.45 -26.35 -38.04
CA SER A 165 -23.82 -27.61 -38.44
C SER A 165 -22.35 -27.42 -38.85
N ASN A 166 -21.98 -26.25 -39.38
CA ASN A 166 -20.60 -25.92 -39.75
C ASN A 166 -19.97 -24.93 -38.77
N LEU A 167 -19.26 -25.47 -37.77
CA LEU A 167 -18.59 -24.68 -36.72
C LEU A 167 -17.43 -23.82 -37.24
N ILE A 168 -16.82 -24.18 -38.37
CA ILE A 168 -15.69 -23.42 -38.95
C ILE A 168 -16.21 -22.07 -39.46
N LYS A 169 -17.31 -22.08 -40.22
CA LYS A 169 -17.94 -20.85 -40.71
C LYS A 169 -18.38 -19.92 -39.59
N ILE A 170 -18.93 -20.48 -38.51
CA ILE A 170 -19.33 -19.68 -37.33
C ILE A 170 -18.13 -19.01 -36.67
N LYS A 171 -16.99 -19.70 -36.57
CA LYS A 171 -15.77 -19.12 -36.01
C LYS A 171 -15.22 -17.98 -36.87
N GLU A 172 -15.34 -18.09 -38.19
CA GLU A 172 -14.93 -17.04 -39.14
C GLU A 172 -15.83 -15.80 -39.05
N ASP A 173 -17.14 -16.01 -38.88
CA ASP A 173 -18.13 -14.93 -38.79
C ASP A 173 -18.28 -14.34 -37.37
N ALA A 174 -17.66 -14.96 -36.36
CA ALA A 174 -17.74 -14.51 -34.97
C ALA A 174 -16.84 -13.29 -34.72
N ILE A 175 -17.37 -12.31 -33.99
CA ILE A 175 -16.67 -11.06 -33.71
C ILE A 175 -16.48 -10.93 -32.19
N TRP A 176 -15.26 -10.63 -31.76
CA TRP A 176 -14.98 -10.31 -30.35
C TRP A 176 -15.42 -8.88 -30.04
N ASP A 177 -16.27 -8.72 -29.04
CA ASP A 177 -16.65 -7.39 -28.52
C ASP A 177 -15.88 -7.12 -27.22
N GLU A 178 -14.96 -6.15 -27.26
CA GLU A 178 -14.16 -5.74 -26.10
C GLU A 178 -15.01 -5.12 -24.98
N ASN A 179 -16.11 -4.44 -25.32
CA ASN A 179 -16.94 -3.76 -24.31
C ASN A 179 -17.74 -4.76 -23.48
N LEU A 180 -18.22 -5.82 -24.13
CA LEU A 180 -19.01 -6.87 -23.48
C LEU A 180 -18.17 -8.08 -23.06
N GLN A 181 -16.88 -8.10 -23.42
CA GLN A 181 -15.93 -9.19 -23.16
C GLN A 181 -16.48 -10.57 -23.59
N GLN A 182 -17.15 -10.63 -24.74
CA GLN A 182 -17.76 -11.85 -25.26
C GLN A 182 -17.70 -11.93 -26.78
N TRP A 183 -17.77 -13.15 -27.30
CA TRP A 183 -17.92 -13.40 -28.73
C TRP A 183 -19.38 -13.19 -29.16
N ILE A 184 -19.60 -12.32 -30.14
CA ILE A 184 -20.88 -12.15 -30.82
C ILE A 184 -20.95 -13.20 -31.93
N LEU A 185 -21.90 -14.13 -31.80
CA LEU A 185 -22.11 -15.21 -32.78
C LEU A 185 -23.18 -14.84 -33.82
N PRO A 186 -23.09 -15.37 -35.07
CA PRO A 186 -24.11 -15.17 -36.09
C PRO A 186 -25.47 -15.77 -35.69
N ASN A 187 -26.57 -15.12 -36.06
CA ASN A 187 -27.91 -15.63 -35.75
C ASN A 187 -28.18 -17.02 -36.35
N VAL A 188 -28.96 -17.85 -35.64
CA VAL A 188 -29.39 -19.17 -36.12
C VAL A 188 -30.30 -19.01 -37.34
N SER A 189 -29.96 -19.70 -38.43
CA SER A 189 -30.76 -19.72 -39.66
C SER A 189 -30.85 -21.13 -40.23
N PHE A 190 -31.99 -21.44 -40.85
CA PHE A 190 -32.26 -22.73 -41.48
C PHE A 190 -32.41 -22.55 -42.99
N GLY A 191 -31.71 -23.38 -43.76
CA GLY A 191 -31.86 -23.48 -45.21
C GLY A 191 -33.32 -23.81 -45.57
N ARG A 192 -33.93 -22.99 -46.42
CA ARG A 192 -35.27 -23.28 -46.95
C ARG A 192 -35.15 -24.38 -47.99
N ILE A 193 -35.62 -25.59 -47.66
CA ILE A 193 -35.80 -26.68 -48.62
C ILE A 193 -36.79 -26.20 -49.69
N ARG A 194 -36.30 -25.93 -50.90
CA ARG A 194 -37.17 -25.73 -52.06
C ARG A 194 -37.48 -27.10 -52.64
N LEU A 195 -38.77 -27.44 -52.70
CA LEU A 195 -39.20 -28.62 -53.43
C LEU A 195 -38.80 -28.49 -54.91
N PRO A 196 -38.40 -29.58 -55.58
CA PRO A 196 -38.15 -29.57 -57.01
C PRO A 196 -39.37 -29.02 -57.76
N PRO A 197 -39.19 -28.15 -58.77
CA PRO A 197 -40.30 -27.70 -59.60
C PRO A 197 -40.94 -28.93 -60.27
N ALA A 198 -42.26 -29.03 -60.17
CA ALA A 198 -43.02 -30.11 -60.80
C ALA A 198 -42.63 -30.19 -62.28
N SER A 199 -42.16 -31.36 -62.71
CA SER A 199 -41.72 -31.63 -64.08
C SER A 199 -42.84 -31.31 -65.07
N GLN A 200 -42.74 -30.15 -65.72
CA GLN A 200 -43.45 -29.92 -66.97
C GLN A 200 -42.83 -30.85 -68.01
N GLN A 201 -43.59 -31.87 -68.42
CA GLN A 201 -43.26 -32.72 -69.56
C GLN A 201 -43.13 -31.84 -70.81
N GLN A 202 -41.89 -31.55 -71.22
CA GLN A 202 -41.65 -30.95 -72.53
C GLN A 202 -41.65 -32.05 -73.58
N GLN A 203 -42.63 -31.98 -74.47
CA GLN A 203 -42.69 -32.75 -75.70
C GLN A 203 -41.55 -32.34 -76.64
N GLN A 204 -41.07 -33.35 -77.34
CA GLN A 204 -39.93 -33.43 -78.24
C GLN A 204 -40.01 -32.45 -79.43
N GLN A 205 -38.85 -31.95 -79.88
CA GLN A 205 -38.51 -31.95 -81.32
C GLN A 205 -36.99 -32.21 -81.53
N PRO A 206 -36.59 -33.00 -82.56
CA PRO A 206 -35.23 -33.49 -82.74
C PRO A 206 -34.39 -32.65 -83.73
N ILE A 207 -33.06 -32.62 -83.53
CA ILE A 207 -32.07 -32.14 -84.52
C ILE A 207 -30.99 -33.25 -84.70
N PRO A 208 -30.68 -33.72 -85.92
CA PRO A 208 -29.70 -34.78 -86.19
C PRO A 208 -28.22 -34.31 -86.31
N PRO A 209 -27.24 -35.24 -86.42
CA PRO A 209 -25.87 -35.09 -85.92
C PRO A 209 -24.80 -34.88 -87.01
N THR A 210 -23.67 -34.27 -86.64
CA THR A 210 -22.38 -34.45 -87.32
C THR A 210 -21.24 -34.60 -86.32
N ALA A 211 -20.42 -35.63 -86.53
CA ALA A 211 -19.40 -36.14 -85.64
C ALA A 211 -17.96 -35.83 -86.09
N LYS A 212 -17.01 -36.14 -85.18
CA LYS A 212 -15.56 -36.43 -85.30
C LYS A 212 -14.66 -35.33 -84.68
N SER A 213 -14.01 -35.58 -83.53
CA SER A 213 -12.71 -36.30 -83.34
C SER A 213 -11.54 -35.38 -83.75
N THR A 214 -10.44 -35.09 -83.03
CA THR A 214 -9.64 -35.78 -82.00
C THR A 214 -8.48 -34.86 -81.54
N ASN A 215 -7.75 -35.29 -80.49
CA ASN A 215 -6.47 -34.80 -79.92
C ASN A 215 -6.60 -33.68 -78.87
N LYS A 216 -6.39 -33.89 -77.56
CA LYS A 216 -5.35 -34.62 -76.78
C LYS A 216 -3.91 -34.21 -77.06
N GLN A 217 -3.33 -33.45 -76.12
CA GLN A 217 -1.99 -33.54 -75.55
C GLN A 217 -2.07 -32.86 -74.16
N SER A 218 -2.17 -33.60 -73.05
CA SER A 218 -1.08 -34.12 -72.19
C SER A 218 -0.31 -33.01 -71.45
N SER A 219 -0.62 -32.72 -70.18
CA SER A 219 0.00 -33.21 -68.92
C SER A 219 1.47 -32.76 -68.72
N PRO A 220 2.00 -32.58 -67.49
CA PRO A 220 1.53 -33.17 -66.23
C PRO A 220 1.62 -32.30 -64.94
N ASP A 221 1.11 -32.91 -63.87
CA ASP A 221 1.54 -32.86 -62.47
C ASP A 221 2.34 -31.66 -61.94
N ASN A 222 1.78 -31.02 -60.90
CA ASN A 222 2.62 -30.55 -59.80
C ASN A 222 2.11 -31.11 -58.46
N ARG A 223 2.72 -32.24 -58.14
CA ARG A 223 2.76 -32.88 -56.83
C ARG A 223 3.49 -31.95 -55.85
N ARG A 224 2.98 -31.91 -54.63
CA ARG A 224 3.56 -31.25 -53.46
C ARG A 224 5.03 -31.65 -53.27
N GLU A 225 5.91 -30.67 -53.13
CA GLU A 225 7.12 -30.79 -52.32
C GLU A 225 7.31 -29.58 -51.42
N ILE A 226 7.75 -29.91 -50.22
CA ILE A 226 7.88 -29.10 -49.04
C ILE A 226 9.23 -28.38 -49.11
N THR A 227 9.22 -27.05 -49.12
CA THR A 227 10.34 -26.23 -48.64
C THR A 227 9.78 -24.96 -47.98
N PRO A 228 10.16 -24.64 -46.73
CA PRO A 228 9.58 -23.52 -46.01
C PRO A 228 10.20 -22.21 -46.51
N THR A 229 9.40 -21.38 -47.15
CA THR A 229 9.78 -20.00 -47.46
C THR A 229 9.60 -19.17 -46.20
N ARG A 230 10.76 -18.84 -45.62
CA ARG A 230 11.07 -17.89 -44.56
C ARG A 230 10.17 -16.64 -44.61
N LEU A 231 9.11 -16.63 -43.81
CA LEU A 231 8.35 -15.45 -43.43
C LEU A 231 8.77 -15.05 -42.01
N TYR A 232 9.20 -13.79 -41.90
CA TYR A 232 8.99 -12.88 -40.77
C TYR A 232 9.18 -13.44 -39.35
N ARG A 233 10.38 -13.19 -38.81
CA ARG A 233 10.78 -13.31 -37.41
C ARG A 233 10.41 -11.98 -36.72
N PRO A 234 9.58 -11.95 -35.66
CA PRO A 234 9.59 -10.81 -34.75
C PRO A 234 10.83 -10.92 -33.87
N ASP A 235 11.59 -9.84 -33.77
CA ASP A 235 12.78 -9.73 -32.96
C ASP A 235 12.46 -9.99 -31.48
N SER A 236 12.87 -11.16 -30.98
CA SER A 236 13.20 -11.34 -29.57
C SER A 236 14.49 -10.58 -29.32
N PRO A 237 14.53 -9.57 -28.43
CA PRO A 237 15.80 -9.10 -27.93
C PRO A 237 16.38 -10.22 -27.07
N ASN A 238 17.49 -10.79 -27.55
CA ASN A 238 18.47 -11.40 -26.67
C ASN A 238 18.86 -10.31 -25.65
N LEU A 239 18.29 -10.38 -24.45
CA LEU A 239 19.01 -9.90 -23.28
C LEU A 239 20.13 -10.93 -23.07
N ILE A 240 21.30 -10.55 -23.56
CA ILE A 240 22.57 -11.00 -22.99
C ILE A 240 22.41 -10.81 -21.49
N PHE A 241 22.33 -11.93 -20.77
CA PHE A 241 22.47 -11.96 -19.33
C PHE A 241 23.91 -11.51 -19.06
N ASP A 242 24.10 -10.22 -18.78
CA ASP A 242 25.37 -9.67 -18.31
C ASP A 242 25.69 -10.31 -16.95
N SER A 243 26.53 -11.34 -17.01
CA SER A 243 27.11 -12.02 -15.84
C SER A 243 28.24 -11.23 -15.18
N ASP A 244 28.41 -9.94 -15.48
CA ASP A 244 29.50 -9.11 -14.94
C ASP A 244 29.12 -8.36 -13.66
N ILE A 245 28.47 -9.03 -12.70
CA ILE A 245 28.26 -8.50 -11.33
C ILE A 245 28.86 -9.43 -10.26
N ILE A 246 29.83 -10.27 -10.59
CA ILE A 246 30.63 -10.97 -9.57
C ILE A 246 32.10 -11.04 -10.00
N ASP A 247 32.78 -9.91 -9.91
CA ASP A 247 34.12 -9.77 -9.32
C ASP A 247 34.73 -8.45 -9.79
N SER A 248 34.99 -7.54 -8.85
CA SER A 248 36.26 -6.79 -8.86
C SER A 248 36.44 -6.06 -7.55
N GLN A 249 37.49 -6.50 -6.88
CA GLN A 249 38.19 -5.82 -5.82
C GLN A 249 38.47 -4.35 -6.18
N SER A 250 38.37 -3.50 -5.17
CA SER A 250 39.23 -2.34 -4.90
C SER A 250 39.89 -1.68 -6.11
N ASN A 251 39.42 -0.48 -6.48
CA ASN A 251 40.31 0.67 -6.59
C ASN A 251 39.55 2.00 -6.47
N ASN A 252 40.15 2.89 -5.68
CA ASN A 252 39.77 4.28 -5.46
C ASN A 252 39.59 5.03 -6.78
N THR A 253 38.47 5.71 -6.94
CA THR A 253 38.38 7.12 -7.34
C THR A 253 36.93 7.56 -7.13
N ASP A 254 36.77 8.56 -6.26
CA ASP A 254 35.79 9.66 -6.36
C ASP A 254 35.30 10.07 -4.98
N LEU A 255 36.09 10.96 -4.40
CA LEU A 255 35.59 12.01 -3.53
C LEU A 255 34.55 12.81 -4.32
N ASN A 256 33.44 13.13 -3.63
CA ASN A 256 32.42 14.13 -3.98
C ASN A 256 31.17 13.61 -4.72
N GLY A 257 30.07 13.42 -3.98
CA GLY A 257 28.75 13.16 -4.58
C GLY A 257 27.76 12.48 -3.64
N GLY A 258 27.27 13.21 -2.64
CA GLY A 258 26.19 12.75 -1.77
C GLY A 258 24.88 12.47 -2.51
N TYR A 259 24.09 11.56 -1.94
CA TYR A 259 22.64 11.42 -2.11
C TYR A 259 22.08 11.32 -3.54
N ASN A 260 22.33 10.22 -4.28
CA ASN A 260 21.62 9.99 -5.56
C ASN A 260 21.21 8.52 -5.84
N ASN A 261 21.36 7.60 -4.88
CA ASN A 261 21.00 6.19 -5.10
C ASN A 261 19.48 5.94 -5.00
N GLU A 262 18.76 6.72 -4.19
CA GLU A 262 17.30 6.60 -4.07
C GLU A 262 16.58 7.13 -5.33
N ASP A 263 17.11 8.21 -5.92
CA ASP A 263 16.57 8.81 -7.13
C ASP A 263 16.77 7.93 -8.37
N LYS A 264 17.85 7.14 -8.42
CA LYS A 264 18.04 6.14 -9.50
C LYS A 264 16.98 5.04 -9.43
N LEU A 265 16.64 4.55 -8.24
CA LEU A 265 15.63 3.51 -8.07
C LEU A 265 14.23 4.05 -8.38
N LEU A 266 13.92 5.25 -7.90
CA LEU A 266 12.67 5.96 -8.15
C LEU A 266 12.48 6.28 -9.64
N ARG A 267 13.52 6.77 -10.32
CA ARG A 267 13.48 7.06 -11.75
C ARG A 267 13.36 5.79 -12.59
N LYS A 268 13.86 4.65 -12.11
CA LYS A 268 13.70 3.34 -12.77
C LYS A 268 12.30 2.77 -12.57
N LEU A 269 11.65 3.04 -11.44
CA LEU A 269 10.23 2.72 -11.18
C LEU A 269 9.27 3.63 -11.97
N GLU A 270 9.62 4.90 -12.14
CA GLU A 270 8.85 5.86 -12.93
C GLU A 270 8.99 5.58 -14.44
N ASN A 271 10.19 5.19 -14.87
CA ASN A 271 10.45 4.80 -16.26
C ASN A 271 9.93 3.39 -16.63
N SER A 272 9.62 2.52 -15.66
CA SER A 272 9.01 1.19 -15.96
C SER A 272 7.50 1.29 -16.24
N GLN A 273 6.93 2.48 -16.33
CA GLN A 273 5.52 2.67 -16.66
C GLN A 273 5.24 2.43 -18.16
N SER A 274 6.27 2.48 -19.01
CA SER A 274 6.16 2.26 -20.46
C SER A 274 6.40 0.83 -20.91
N ASP A 275 7.05 0.02 -20.09
CA ASP A 275 7.31 -1.39 -20.39
C ASP A 275 6.49 -2.25 -19.43
N ASP A 276 5.95 -3.35 -19.96
CA ASP A 276 5.41 -4.49 -19.22
C ASP A 276 3.90 -4.51 -18.89
N ILE A 277 3.13 -4.98 -19.88
CA ILE A 277 1.89 -5.74 -19.63
C ILE A 277 2.12 -6.85 -18.59
N VAL A 278 3.32 -7.43 -18.57
CA VAL A 278 3.72 -8.52 -17.65
C VAL A 278 3.92 -8.03 -16.22
N THR A 279 4.45 -6.83 -15.99
CA THR A 279 4.65 -6.29 -14.64
C THR A 279 3.41 -5.64 -14.06
N ASN A 280 2.34 -5.44 -14.84
CA ASN A 280 1.04 -5.07 -14.26
C ASN A 280 0.24 -6.29 -13.80
N TYR A 281 0.41 -7.45 -14.44
CA TYR A 281 -0.26 -8.69 -14.04
C TYR A 281 0.43 -9.43 -12.89
N LEU A 282 1.76 -9.29 -12.77
CA LEU A 282 2.56 -9.97 -11.77
C LEU A 282 3.00 -8.99 -10.68
N MET A 283 2.04 -8.43 -9.92
CA MET A 283 2.34 -7.51 -8.81
C MET A 283 1.58 -7.88 -7.55
N PRO A 284 2.22 -7.91 -6.37
CA PRO A 284 1.59 -8.31 -5.13
C PRO A 284 0.57 -7.25 -4.75
N LYS A 285 -0.51 -7.67 -4.11
CA LYS A 285 -1.53 -6.76 -3.57
C LYS A 285 -0.91 -5.74 -2.63
N ARG A 286 0.17 -6.10 -1.93
CA ARG A 286 0.92 -5.17 -1.06
C ARG A 286 1.59 -4.02 -1.83
N ARG A 287 2.07 -4.20 -3.07
CA ARG A 287 2.59 -3.09 -3.90
C ARG A 287 1.48 -2.09 -4.20
N GLN A 288 0.28 -2.55 -4.53
CA GLN A 288 -0.87 -1.67 -4.75
C GLN A 288 -1.24 -0.92 -3.47
N GLN A 289 -1.15 -1.57 -2.30
CA GLN A 289 -1.33 -0.91 -1.02
C GLN A 289 -0.28 0.17 -0.79
N LEU A 290 1.00 -0.11 -1.04
CA LEU A 290 2.12 0.83 -0.91
C LEU A 290 2.02 2.03 -1.85
N LEU A 291 1.61 1.81 -3.11
CA LEU A 291 1.35 2.88 -4.08
C LEU A 291 0.18 3.76 -3.62
N ASN A 292 -0.87 3.16 -3.07
CA ASN A 292 -1.99 3.91 -2.49
C ASN A 292 -1.58 4.72 -1.25
N THR A 293 -0.74 4.18 -0.36
CA THR A 293 -0.20 4.95 0.78
C THR A 293 0.70 6.09 0.32
N LEU A 294 1.54 5.87 -0.70
CA LEU A 294 2.36 6.93 -1.29
C LEU A 294 1.51 8.04 -1.92
N TYR A 295 0.47 7.68 -2.66
CA TYR A 295 -0.47 8.65 -3.22
C TYR A 295 -1.15 9.48 -2.13
N LYS A 296 -1.62 8.83 -1.06
CA LYS A 296 -2.19 9.51 0.12
C LYS A 296 -1.20 10.45 0.80
N LEU A 297 0.06 10.04 0.95
CA LEU A 297 1.13 10.88 1.53
C LEU A 297 1.49 12.06 0.63
N LYS A 298 1.45 11.89 -0.69
CA LYS A 298 1.69 12.98 -1.66
C LYS A 298 0.56 14.01 -1.61
N LEU A 299 -0.69 13.55 -1.52
CA LEU A 299 -1.84 14.43 -1.34
C LEU A 299 -1.80 15.17 0.00
N SER A 300 -1.44 14.50 1.10
CA SER A 300 -1.38 15.16 2.42
C SER A 300 -0.29 16.23 2.47
N LYS A 301 0.87 15.98 1.86
CA LYS A 301 1.93 16.99 1.69
C LYS A 301 1.46 18.16 0.84
N LEU A 302 0.77 17.92 -0.27
CA LEU A 302 0.22 18.98 -1.12
C LEU A 302 -0.80 19.84 -0.37
N CYS A 303 -1.66 19.20 0.43
CA CYS A 303 -2.65 19.88 1.26
C CYS A 303 -1.97 20.78 2.30
N PHE A 304 -0.95 20.26 2.99
CA PHE A 304 -0.20 21.00 3.99
C PHE A 304 0.58 22.20 3.41
N VAL A 305 1.15 22.04 2.21
CA VAL A 305 1.82 23.14 1.50
C VAL A 305 0.82 24.22 1.09
N ASN A 306 -0.37 23.85 0.60
CA ASN A 306 -1.43 24.80 0.28
C ASN A 306 -1.95 25.53 1.52
N GLU A 307 -2.08 24.83 2.65
CA GLU A 307 -2.52 25.41 3.93
C GLU A 307 -1.52 26.45 4.44
N ILE A 308 -0.22 26.15 4.38
CA ILE A 308 0.85 27.12 4.69
C ILE A 308 0.86 28.30 3.72
N LEU A 309 0.61 28.07 2.43
CA LEU A 309 0.57 29.13 1.42
C LEU A 309 -0.60 30.09 1.69
N ILE A 310 -1.78 29.56 2.04
CA ILE A 310 -2.98 30.33 2.41
C ILE A 310 -2.75 31.14 3.70
N ILE A 311 -2.08 30.57 4.69
CA ILE A 311 -1.73 31.30 5.93
C ILE A 311 -0.77 32.46 5.63
N LYS A 312 0.25 32.23 4.78
CA LYS A 312 1.20 33.29 4.38
C LYS A 312 0.58 34.37 3.51
N THR A 313 -0.43 34.07 2.69
CA THR A 313 -1.15 35.11 1.94
C THR A 313 -2.05 35.95 2.84
N ASN A 314 -2.71 35.33 3.82
CA ASN A 314 -3.54 36.05 4.79
C ASN A 314 -2.72 36.95 5.74
N GLU A 315 -1.51 36.54 6.13
CA GLU A 315 -0.58 37.41 6.88
C GLU A 315 -0.13 38.63 6.07
N LYS A 316 0.12 38.46 4.76
CA LYS A 316 0.51 39.58 3.88
C LYS A 316 -0.63 40.57 3.65
N GLU A 317 -1.87 40.10 3.54
CA GLU A 317 -3.04 40.98 3.42
C GLU A 317 -3.31 41.77 4.71
N ASN A 318 -3.07 41.18 5.88
CA ASN A 318 -3.21 41.86 7.17
C ASN A 318 -2.15 42.95 7.40
N ILE A 319 -0.93 42.76 6.89
CA ILE A 319 0.15 43.75 6.94
C ILE A 319 -0.15 44.94 6.01
N PHE A 320 -0.84 44.72 4.89
CA PHE A 320 -1.19 45.78 3.93
C PHE A 320 -2.36 46.68 4.39
N GLN A 321 -3.14 46.26 5.40
CA GLN A 321 -4.23 47.08 5.98
C GLN A 321 -3.80 47.96 7.16
N MET A 322 -2.57 47.83 7.66
CA MET A 322 -2.07 48.57 8.83
C MET A 322 -1.32 49.88 8.50
N HIS A 323 -1.27 50.30 7.23
CA HIS A 323 -0.77 51.62 6.86
C HIS A 323 -1.68 52.30 5.84
N PRO A 324 -2.69 53.07 6.29
CA PRO A 324 -3.15 54.22 5.54
C PRO A 324 -2.25 55.43 5.85
N ASN A 325 -2.06 56.28 4.83
CA ASN A 325 -1.42 57.59 4.88
C ASN A 325 -1.85 58.44 6.09
#